data_AF-A0A2R6F4X8-F1
#
_entry.id   AF-A0A2R6F4X8-F1
#
_cell.length_a   1.000
_cell.length_b   1.000
_cell.length_c   1.000
_cell.angle_alpha   90.00
_cell.angle_beta   90.00
_cell.angle_gamma   90.00
#
_symmetry.space_group_name_H-M   'P 1'
#
loop_
_entity.id
_entity.type
_entity.pdbx_description
1 polymer ?
#
loop_
_entity_poly.entity_id
_entity_poly.type
_entity_poly.pdbx_seq_one_letter_code
_entity_poly.pdbx_strand_id
1 'polypeptide(L)'
;MFGGGGGMNPRKMKQMMEQMGIDMADIDAEEVIIRTPDEELVFTDADVQLMEAQGQKTYQVVGDPESRDRSDGEASGAEASGESGDDNAVDEDDVEIVAMRTGVDEDTAREALEANDGDLADAVDELE
;
A
#
# COMPACT_ATOMS: atom_id res chain seq x y z
N MET A 1 -36.39 -30.89 -24.33
CA MET A 1 -35.71 -30.22 -25.45
C MET A 1 -34.52 -29.47 -24.88
N PHE A 2 -33.43 -30.17 -24.56
CA PHE A 2 -32.18 -29.58 -24.06
C PHE A 2 -31.16 -29.75 -25.16
N GLY A 3 -31.04 -28.73 -26.00
CA GLY A 3 -30.10 -28.70 -27.12
C GLY A 3 -29.07 -27.61 -26.89
N GLY A 4 -27.80 -27.93 -27.16
CA GLY A 4 -26.80 -26.92 -27.51
C GLY A 4 -25.80 -26.53 -26.43
N GLY A 5 -25.29 -27.50 -25.65
CA GLY A 5 -24.05 -27.32 -24.87
C GLY A 5 -22.83 -27.28 -25.78
N GLY A 6 -22.69 -26.23 -26.58
CA GLY A 6 -21.48 -25.90 -27.33
C GLY A 6 -21.04 -24.52 -26.90
N GLY A 7 -20.15 -24.45 -25.90
CA GLY A 7 -19.56 -23.20 -25.46
C GLY A 7 -19.02 -22.43 -26.67
N MET A 8 -19.52 -21.20 -26.87
CA MET A 8 -19.07 -20.37 -27.98
C MET A 8 -17.55 -20.22 -27.93
N ASN A 9 -16.91 -20.39 -29.09
CA ASN A 9 -15.46 -20.27 -29.21
C ASN A 9 -15.00 -18.90 -28.66
N PRO A 10 -14.11 -18.83 -27.65
CA PRO A 10 -13.73 -17.59 -26.98
C PRO A 10 -13.27 -16.48 -27.94
N ARG A 11 -12.57 -16.86 -29.01
CA ARG A 11 -12.11 -15.93 -30.06
C ARG A 11 -13.25 -15.26 -30.81
N LYS A 12 -14.36 -15.98 -31.02
CA LYS A 12 -15.55 -15.46 -31.69
C LYS A 12 -16.34 -14.52 -30.77
N MET A 13 -16.34 -14.77 -29.46
CA MET A 13 -16.94 -13.85 -28.48
C MET A 13 -16.15 -12.55 -28.38
N LYS A 14 -14.81 -12.62 -28.31
CA LYS A 14 -13.96 -11.42 -28.31
C LYS A 14 -14.20 -10.55 -29.55
N GLN A 15 -14.20 -11.16 -30.74
CA GLN A 15 -14.48 -10.44 -31.99
C GLN A 15 -15.90 -9.83 -32.04
N MET A 16 -16.88 -10.48 -31.42
CA MET A 16 -18.25 -9.98 -31.33
C MET A 16 -18.35 -8.81 -30.32
N MET A 17 -17.63 -8.88 -29.21
CA MET A 17 -17.55 -7.80 -28.21
C MET A 17 -16.86 -6.56 -28.78
N GLU A 18 -15.76 -6.72 -29.51
CA GLU A 18 -15.06 -5.65 -30.22
C GLU A 18 -15.99 -4.96 -31.24
N GLN A 19 -16.82 -5.72 -31.98
CA GLN A 19 -17.83 -5.14 -32.88
C GLN A 19 -18.94 -4.38 -32.16
N MET A 20 -19.20 -4.70 -30.89
CA MET A 20 -20.13 -3.95 -30.03
C MET A 20 -19.46 -2.75 -29.35
N GLY A 21 -18.18 -2.47 -29.64
CA GLY A 21 -17.42 -1.38 -29.03
C GLY A 21 -17.06 -1.67 -27.57
N ILE A 22 -16.84 -2.94 -27.25
CA ILE A 22 -16.34 -3.39 -25.94
C ILE A 22 -14.93 -3.93 -26.13
N ASP A 23 -13.95 -3.24 -25.56
CA ASP A 23 -12.54 -3.62 -25.57
C ASP A 23 -12.15 -4.20 -24.21
N MET A 24 -11.39 -5.30 -24.21
CA MET A 24 -10.89 -5.94 -22.98
C MET A 24 -9.37 -6.11 -23.07
N ALA A 25 -8.68 -5.72 -22.01
CA ALA A 25 -7.24 -5.84 -21.87
C ALA A 25 -6.87 -6.27 -20.44
N ASP A 26 -5.89 -7.17 -20.33
CA ASP A 26 -5.23 -7.47 -19.07
C ASP A 26 -4.13 -6.42 -18.85
N ILE A 27 -3.99 -5.95 -17.61
CA ILE A 27 -3.00 -4.97 -17.18
C ILE A 27 -2.02 -5.69 -16.27
N ASP A 28 -0.74 -5.67 -16.66
CA ASP A 28 0.38 -6.15 -15.85
C ASP A 28 0.80 -5.00 -14.92
N ALA A 29 0.14 -4.92 -13.76
CA ALA A 29 0.34 -3.86 -12.78
C ALA A 29 1.38 -4.28 -11.74
N GLU A 30 2.42 -3.47 -11.55
CA GLU A 30 3.40 -3.68 -10.48
C GLU A 30 2.80 -3.37 -9.09
N GLU A 31 1.81 -2.47 -9.03
CA GLU A 31 1.13 -2.09 -7.80
C GLU A 31 -0.26 -1.52 -8.10
N VAL A 32 -1.23 -1.80 -7.22
CA VAL A 32 -2.53 -1.10 -7.17
C VAL A 32 -2.73 -0.53 -5.78
N ILE A 33 -3.00 0.77 -5.70
CA ILE A 33 -3.36 1.45 -4.44
C ILE A 33 -4.81 1.92 -4.52
N ILE A 34 -5.66 1.42 -3.62
CA ILE A 34 -7.01 1.94 -3.41
C ILE A 34 -6.98 2.83 -2.16
N ARG A 35 -6.87 4.14 -2.37
CA ARG A 35 -6.91 5.14 -1.30
C ARG A 35 -8.35 5.49 -0.94
N THR A 36 -8.71 5.30 0.32
CA THR A 36 -10.00 5.69 0.90
C THR A 36 -9.81 6.89 1.84
N PRO A 37 -10.88 7.45 2.44
CA PRO A 37 -10.76 8.44 3.50
C PRO A 37 -9.93 8.01 4.70
N ASP A 38 -10.00 6.74 5.08
CA ASP A 38 -9.49 6.22 6.37
C ASP A 38 -8.20 5.40 6.20
N GLU A 39 -8.09 4.63 5.12
CA GLU A 39 -6.98 3.71 4.86
C GLU A 39 -6.60 3.63 3.38
N GLU A 40 -5.43 3.05 3.10
CA GLU A 40 -5.01 2.59 1.80
C GLU A 40 -4.98 1.06 1.74
N LEU A 41 -5.52 0.50 0.67
CA LEU A 41 -5.35 -0.92 0.34
C LEU A 41 -4.30 -1.04 -0.76
N VAL A 42 -3.16 -1.64 -0.44
CA VAL A 42 -2.01 -1.78 -1.33
C VAL A 42 -1.90 -3.23 -1.80
N PHE A 43 -2.00 -3.43 -3.10
CA PHE A 43 -1.83 -4.73 -3.75
C PHE A 43 -0.50 -4.73 -4.53
N THR A 44 0.45 -5.59 -4.14
CA THR A 44 1.76 -5.74 -4.81
C THR A 44 1.76 -6.82 -5.90
N ASP A 45 0.78 -7.73 -5.86
CA ASP A 45 0.58 -8.80 -6.84
C ASP A 45 -0.91 -8.87 -7.22
N ALA A 46 -1.40 -7.88 -7.97
CA ALA A 46 -2.81 -7.81 -8.40
C ALA A 46 -3.00 -8.28 -9.84
N ASP A 47 -4.02 -9.13 -10.06
CA ASP A 47 -4.56 -9.39 -11.39
C ASP A 47 -5.53 -8.24 -11.76
N VAL A 48 -5.16 -7.44 -12.75
CA VAL A 48 -5.96 -6.28 -13.18
C VAL A 48 -6.50 -6.48 -14.60
N GLN A 49 -7.82 -6.34 -14.76
CA GLN A 49 -8.48 -6.38 -16.07
C GLN A 49 -9.22 -5.07 -16.35
N LEU A 50 -8.98 -4.47 -17.52
CA LEU A 50 -9.68 -3.30 -18.04
C LEU A 50 -10.74 -3.72 -19.06
N MET A 51 -11.96 -3.26 -18.87
CA MET A 51 -13.03 -3.29 -19.84
C MET A 51 -13.42 -1.86 -20.22
N GLU A 52 -13.34 -1.52 -21.50
CA GLU A 52 -13.83 -0.24 -22.03
C GLU A 52 -15.10 -0.48 -22.85
N ALA A 53 -16.19 0.21 -22.52
CA ALA A 53 -17.45 0.13 -23.25
C ALA A 53 -18.08 1.52 -23.34
N GLN A 54 -18.39 1.98 -24.56
CA GLN A 54 -19.06 3.27 -24.79
C GLN A 54 -18.33 4.47 -24.12
N GLY A 55 -17.01 4.41 -24.05
CA GLY A 55 -16.16 5.43 -23.41
C GLY A 55 -16.11 5.37 -21.87
N GLN A 56 -16.73 4.38 -21.25
CA GLN A 56 -16.60 4.09 -19.81
C GLN A 56 -15.57 2.99 -19.61
N LYS A 57 -14.67 3.18 -18.64
CA LYS A 57 -13.66 2.20 -18.26
C LYS A 57 -14.03 1.57 -16.93
N THR A 58 -14.06 0.25 -16.90
CA THR A 58 -14.26 -0.56 -15.71
C THR A 58 -12.99 -1.36 -15.47
N TYR A 59 -12.46 -1.27 -14.25
CA TYR A 59 -11.30 -2.05 -13.82
C TYR A 59 -11.76 -3.11 -12.83
N GLN A 60 -11.35 -4.35 -13.05
CA GLN A 60 -11.50 -5.44 -12.10
C GLN A 60 -10.14 -5.74 -11.51
N VAL A 61 -10.02 -5.62 -10.20
CA VAL A 61 -8.80 -5.90 -9.43
C VAL A 61 -9.09 -7.13 -8.58
N VAL A 62 -8.24 -8.15 -8.67
CA VAL A 62 -8.29 -9.36 -7.84
C VAL A 62 -6.91 -9.56 -7.22
N GLY A 63 -6.88 -9.74 -5.91
CA GLY A 63 -5.65 -9.95 -5.14
C GLY A 63 -5.92 -9.81 -3.64
N ASP A 64 -4.87 -9.98 -2.85
CA ASP A 64 -4.90 -9.84 -1.39
C ASP A 64 -4.12 -8.56 -1.02
N PRO A 65 -4.79 -7.50 -0.52
CA PRO A 65 -4.12 -6.23 -0.18
C PRO A 65 -3.60 -6.21 1.26
N GLU A 66 -2.57 -5.39 1.47
CA GLU A 66 -2.18 -4.90 2.79
C GLU A 66 -2.91 -3.59 3.08
N SER A 67 -3.44 -3.43 4.29
CA SER A 67 -4.06 -2.19 4.76
C SER A 67 -3.00 -1.29 5.40
N ARG A 68 -3.04 0.00 5.09
CA ARG A 68 -2.21 1.04 5.70
C ARG A 68 -3.10 2.17 6.17
N ASP A 69 -2.95 2.62 7.41
CA ASP A 69 -3.66 3.81 7.88
C ASP A 69 -3.30 5.01 7.02
N ARG A 70 -4.30 5.83 6.70
CA ARG A 70 -4.06 7.04 5.95
C ARG A 70 -3.48 8.09 6.90
N SER A 71 -2.16 8.15 7.01
CA SER A 71 -1.55 9.38 7.52
C SER A 71 -1.90 10.51 6.55
N ASP A 72 -2.59 11.54 7.02
CA ASP A 72 -2.84 12.76 6.25
C ASP A 72 -1.50 13.51 6.06
N GLY A 73 -0.66 13.00 5.17
CA GLY A 73 0.67 13.52 4.90
C GLY A 73 1.11 13.12 3.49
N GLU A 74 0.55 13.80 2.48
CA GLU A 74 1.36 14.46 1.44
C GLU A 74 0.47 15.10 0.37
N ALA A 75 0.29 16.42 0.49
CA ALA A 75 0.38 17.27 -0.68
C ALA A 75 1.77 17.91 -0.63
N SER A 76 2.53 17.79 -1.73
CA SER A 76 3.87 18.35 -1.96
C SER A 76 5.01 17.41 -1.64
N GLY A 77 5.67 16.94 -2.69
CA GLY A 77 6.86 16.12 -2.57
C GLY A 77 8.07 16.83 -1.99
N ALA A 78 9.09 15.98 -1.85
CA ALA A 78 10.50 16.24 -1.59
C ALA A 78 10.91 16.27 -0.11
N GLU A 79 11.68 15.23 0.20
CA GLU A 79 12.68 15.08 1.25
C GLU A 79 12.22 14.69 2.66
N ALA A 80 12.98 13.70 3.18
CA ALA A 80 13.13 13.28 4.56
C ALA A 80 12.08 12.31 5.12
N SER A 81 12.48 11.04 5.15
CA SER A 81 12.50 10.19 6.34
C SER A 81 11.57 10.60 7.47
N GLY A 82 10.58 9.76 7.77
CA GLY A 82 9.73 9.90 8.94
C GLY A 82 8.68 8.81 9.01
N GLU A 83 8.97 7.81 9.84
CA GLU A 83 8.12 6.77 10.41
C GLU A 83 6.63 7.11 10.52
N SER A 84 5.77 6.09 10.38
CA SER A 84 5.02 5.54 11.54
C SER A 84 3.79 4.75 11.09
N GLY A 85 3.68 3.53 11.61
CA GLY A 85 2.47 2.75 11.54
C GLY A 85 2.57 1.34 12.14
N ASP A 86 3.13 1.19 13.34
CA ASP A 86 2.67 0.14 14.30
C ASP A 86 3.05 0.52 15.74
N ASP A 87 2.15 0.20 16.66
CA ASP A 87 2.11 0.57 18.08
C ASP A 87 3.43 0.52 18.87
N ASN A 88 3.85 1.65 19.48
CA ASN A 88 4.86 1.75 20.55
C ASN A 88 6.22 1.05 20.30
N ALA A 89 6.47 0.56 19.09
CA ALA A 89 7.71 -0.09 18.74
C ALA A 89 8.71 1.00 18.37
N VAL A 90 9.46 1.46 19.36
CA VAL A 90 10.64 2.31 19.13
C VAL A 90 11.56 1.61 18.14
N ASP A 91 11.98 2.32 17.10
CA ASP A 91 12.94 1.81 16.11
C ASP A 91 14.24 1.38 16.78
N GLU A 92 14.65 0.13 16.51
CA GLU A 92 15.88 -0.45 17.12
C GLU A 92 17.13 0.35 16.72
N ASP A 93 17.13 0.97 15.55
CA ASP A 93 18.21 1.84 15.09
C ASP A 93 18.30 3.13 15.92
N ASP A 94 17.16 3.72 16.33
CA ASP A 94 17.13 4.90 17.18
C ASP A 94 17.57 4.57 18.61
N VAL A 95 17.19 3.41 19.13
CA VAL A 95 17.69 2.90 20.42
C VAL A 95 19.22 2.82 20.41
N GLU A 96 19.82 2.30 19.33
CA GLU A 96 21.28 2.22 19.19
C GLU A 96 21.93 3.62 19.14
N ILE A 97 21.33 4.56 18.41
CA ILE A 97 21.83 5.93 18.31
C ILE A 97 21.80 6.63 19.68
N VAL A 98 20.70 6.55 20.41
CA VAL A 98 20.57 7.14 21.76
C VAL A 98 21.58 6.50 22.70
N ALA A 99 21.65 5.17 22.76
CA ALA A 99 22.57 4.44 23.65
C ALA A 99 24.03 4.80 23.35
N MET A 100 24.43 4.86 22.07
CA MET A 100 25.78 5.28 21.68
C MET A 100 26.08 6.74 22.05
N ARG A 101 25.08 7.62 21.97
CA ARG A 101 25.26 9.06 22.19
C ARG A 101 25.35 9.44 23.65
N THR A 102 24.50 8.85 24.49
CA THR A 102 24.35 9.16 25.92
C THR A 102 25.16 8.19 26.80
N GLY A 103 25.53 7.02 26.26
CA GLY A 103 26.34 6.01 26.94
C GLY A 103 25.56 5.13 27.91
N VAL A 104 24.22 5.12 27.82
CA VAL A 104 23.34 4.23 28.59
C VAL A 104 23.16 2.89 27.89
N ASP A 105 22.55 1.92 28.59
CA ASP A 105 22.12 0.65 27.99
C ASP A 105 20.88 0.82 27.10
N GLU A 106 20.70 -0.12 26.16
CA GLU A 106 19.61 -0.12 25.19
C GLU A 106 18.22 -0.15 25.85
N ASP A 107 18.09 -0.75 27.04
CA ASP A 107 16.82 -0.76 27.78
C ASP A 107 16.46 0.67 28.24
N THR A 108 17.43 1.40 28.81
CA THR A 108 17.24 2.80 29.22
C THR A 108 17.02 3.73 28.03
N ALA A 109 17.74 3.51 26.93
CA ALA A 109 17.56 4.29 25.71
C ALA A 109 16.16 4.09 25.10
N ARG A 110 15.65 2.85 25.13
CA ARG A 110 14.28 2.53 24.70
C ARG A 110 13.24 3.19 25.59
N GLU A 111 13.39 3.13 26.90
CA GLU A 111 12.46 3.81 27.84
C GLU A 111 12.40 5.33 27.58
N ALA A 112 13.52 5.97 27.27
CA ALA A 112 13.56 7.41 26.95
C ALA A 112 12.86 7.72 25.63
N LEU A 113 13.04 6.89 24.60
CA LEU A 113 12.35 7.05 23.32
C LEU A 113 10.83 6.81 23.48
N GLU A 114 10.42 5.81 24.27
CA GLU A 114 9.01 5.57 24.60
C GLU A 114 8.40 6.77 25.35
N ALA A 115 9.14 7.38 26.29
CA ALA A 115 8.68 8.53 27.05
C ALA A 115 8.52 9.81 26.22
N ASN A 116 9.26 9.93 25.11
CA ASN A 116 9.27 11.07 24.21
C ASN A 116 8.56 10.78 22.89
N ASP A 117 7.64 9.81 22.85
CA ASP A 117 6.84 9.46 21.68
C ASP A 117 7.69 9.18 20.41
N GLY A 118 8.89 8.61 20.59
CA GLY A 118 9.85 8.32 19.52
C GLY A 118 10.72 9.51 19.08
N ASP A 119 10.65 10.67 19.74
CA ASP A 119 11.51 11.80 19.40
C ASP A 119 12.96 11.56 19.84
N LEU A 120 13.83 11.31 18.86
CA LEU A 120 15.24 11.03 19.06
C LEU A 120 15.99 12.21 19.73
N ALA A 121 15.65 13.46 19.41
CA ALA A 121 16.34 14.61 19.95
C ALA A 121 15.97 14.81 21.42
N ASP A 122 14.68 14.74 21.74
CA ASP A 122 14.18 14.87 23.11
C ASP A 122 14.69 13.71 23.99
N ALA A 123 14.74 12.48 23.47
CA ALA A 123 15.27 11.32 24.19
C ALA A 123 16.78 11.45 24.50
N VAL A 124 17.57 12.02 23.59
CA VAL A 124 18.99 12.30 23.85
C VAL A 124 19.13 13.42 24.89
N ASP A 125 18.35 14.50 24.77
CA ASP A 125 18.37 15.64 25.70
C ASP A 125 17.93 15.24 27.13
N GLU A 126 17.04 14.25 27.28
CA GLU A 126 16.64 13.71 28.58
C GLU A 126 17.77 12.94 29.29
N LEU A 127 18.65 12.31 28.52
CA LEU A 127 19.69 11.40 29.00
C LEU A 127 21.11 12.02 29.07
N GLU A 128 21.33 13.22 28.52
CA GLU A 128 22.61 13.97 28.57
C GLU A 128 22.93 14.65 29.93
#